data_AF-A0A7C3B5I8-F1
#
_entry.id   AF-A0A7C3B5I8-F1
#
_cell.length_a   1.000
_cell.length_b   1.000
_cell.length_c   1.000
_cell.angle_alpha   90.00
_cell.angle_beta   90.00
_cell.angle_gamma   90.00
#
_symmetry.space_group_name_H-M   'P 1'
#
loop_
_entity.id
_entity.type
_entity.pdbx_description
1 polymer ?
#
loop_
_entity_poly.entity_id
_entity_poly.type
_entity_poly.pdbx_seq_one_letter_code
_entity_poly.pdbx_strand_id
1 'polypeptide(L)' 'MSRPIVTLVTWAFAPDWLTVDEAAFLLGCSRDLMQELVDQCCVDAEWRDGQWLIEKQSLSEFQESLFEVIDD' A
#
# COMPACT_ATOMS: atom_id res chain seq x y z
N MET A 1 1.13 20.87 -6.04
CA MET A 1 2.12 19.92 -5.50
C MET A 1 2.24 18.78 -6.50
N SER A 2 3.42 18.50 -7.05
CA SER A 2 3.58 17.31 -7.92
C SER A 2 3.49 16.06 -7.07
N ARG A 3 2.61 15.12 -7.45
CA ARG A 3 2.63 13.77 -6.90
C ARG A 3 3.92 13.08 -7.37
N PRO A 4 4.65 12.39 -6.48
CA PRO A 4 5.83 11.61 -6.86
C PRO A 4 5.42 10.51 -7.85
N ILE A 5 6.24 10.26 -8.87
CA ILE A 5 6.02 9.17 -9.82
C ILE A 5 6.50 7.88 -9.14
N VAL A 6 5.55 7.03 -8.75
CA VAL A 6 5.85 5.66 -8.29
C VAL A 6 6.03 4.78 -9.52
N THR A 7 7.17 4.10 -9.59
CA THR A 7 7.53 3.22 -10.72
C THR A 7 7.68 1.78 -10.25
N LEU A 8 7.72 0.82 -11.19
CA LEU A 8 8.06 -0.58 -10.88
C LEU A 8 9.41 -0.70 -10.14
N VAL A 9 10.36 0.20 -10.42
CA VAL A 9 11.64 0.26 -9.70
C VAL A 9 11.43 0.68 -8.24
N THR A 10 10.55 1.65 -7.99
CA THR A 10 10.20 2.09 -6.63
C THR A 10 9.62 0.93 -5.82
N TRP A 11 8.74 0.14 -6.41
CA TRP A 11 8.19 -1.07 -5.80
C TRP A 11 9.25 -2.15 -5.54
N ALA A 12 10.13 -2.39 -6.51
CA ALA A 12 11.16 -3.42 -6.41
C ALA A 12 12.14 -3.21 -5.25
N PHE A 13 12.41 -1.95 -4.87
CA PHE A 13 13.31 -1.60 -3.78
C PHE A 13 12.60 -1.33 -2.44
N ALA A 14 11.27 -1.35 -2.40
CA ALA A 14 10.54 -1.19 -1.15
C ALA A 14 10.72 -2.40 -0.23
N PRO A 15 10.78 -2.22 1.10
CA PRO A 15 10.89 -3.32 2.04
C PRO A 15 9.66 -4.24 1.97
N ASP A 16 9.80 -5.48 2.43
CA ASP A 16 8.69 -6.44 2.40
C ASP A 16 7.57 -6.09 3.39
N TRP A 17 7.91 -5.35 4.46
CA TRP A 17 6.99 -4.80 5.43
C TRP A 17 7.06 -3.27 5.40
N LEU A 18 5.94 -2.63 5.10
CA LEU A 18 5.81 -1.20 4.87
C LEU A 18 5.09 -0.55 6.03
N THR A 19 5.56 0.62 6.46
CA THR A 19 4.73 1.49 7.30
C THR A 19 3.49 1.96 6.54
N VAL A 20 2.46 2.42 7.26
CA VAL A 20 1.24 3.01 6.65
C VAL A 20 1.59 4.15 5.69
N ASP A 21 2.59 4.97 6.03
CA ASP A 21 3.01 6.10 5.18
C ASP A 21 3.73 5.64 3.90
N GLU A 22 4.58 4.61 3.98
CA GLU A 22 5.24 4.02 2.81
C GLU A 22 4.24 3.33 1.88
N ALA A 23 3.29 2.59 2.45
CA ALA A 23 2.22 1.94 1.70
C ALA A 23 1.31 2.96 1.01
N ALA A 24 0.92 4.03 1.72
CA ALA A 24 0.12 5.12 1.14
C ALA A 24 0.86 5.82 -0.01
N PHE A 25 2.17 6.02 0.15
CA PHE A 25 3.02 6.57 -0.90
C PHE A 25 3.05 5.66 -2.14
N LEU A 26 3.28 4.36 -1.97
CA LEU A 26 3.35 3.40 -3.08
C LEU A 26 2.02 3.25 -3.81
N LEU A 27 0.90 3.22 -3.06
CA LEU A 27 -0.44 3.12 -3.63
C LEU A 27 -0.94 4.46 -4.19
N GLY A 28 -0.31 5.58 -3.83
CA GLY A 28 -0.68 6.93 -4.27
C GLY A 28 -1.92 7.51 -3.58
N CYS A 29 -2.27 6.99 -2.40
CA CYS A 29 -3.42 7.41 -1.59
C CYS A 29 -3.02 8.25 -0.36
N SER A 30 -4.00 8.65 0.46
CA SER A 30 -3.75 9.30 1.75
C SER A 30 -3.44 8.27 2.83
N ARG A 31 -2.71 8.70 3.87
CA ARG A 31 -2.48 7.90 5.07
C ARG A 31 -3.79 7.40 5.70
N ASP A 32 -4.80 8.27 5.77
CA ASP A 32 -6.10 7.93 6.34
C ASP A 32 -6.80 6.82 5.54
N LEU A 33 -6.78 6.90 4.20
CA LEU A 33 -7.32 5.83 3.36
C LEU A 33 -6.53 4.54 3.55
N MET A 34 -5.20 4.62 3.64
CA MET A 34 -4.38 3.44 3.88
C MET A 34 -4.69 2.80 5.24
N GLN A 35 -4.95 3.61 6.27
CA GLN A 35 -5.39 3.11 7.57
C GLN A 35 -6.77 2.46 7.48
N GLU A 36 -7.72 3.03 6.74
CA GLU A 36 -9.05 2.44 6.51
C GLU A 36 -8.95 1.06 5.83
N LEU A 37 -8.02 0.89 4.89
CA LEU A 37 -7.78 -0.40 4.22
C LEU A 37 -7.21 -1.45 5.19
N VAL A 38 -6.34 -1.04 6.11
CA VAL A 38 -5.85 -1.93 7.19
C VAL A 38 -7.00 -2.31 8.11
N ASP A 39 -7.80 -1.34 8.54
CA ASP A 39 -8.92 -1.56 9.47
C ASP A 39 -10.03 -2.45 8.87
N GLN A 40 -10.16 -2.46 7.53
CA GLN A 40 -11.09 -3.30 6.78
C GLN A 40 -10.50 -4.65 6.35
N CYS A 41 -9.24 -4.95 6.74
CA CYS A 41 -8.51 -6.14 6.32
C CYS A 41 -8.43 -6.31 4.79
N CYS A 42 -8.35 -5.20 4.04
CA CYS A 42 -8.17 -5.22 2.58
C CYS A 42 -6.75 -5.59 2.16
N VAL A 43 -5.80 -5.48 3.08
CA VAL A 43 -4.39 -5.84 2.93
C VAL A 43 -3.93 -6.57 4.17
N ASP A 44 -2.95 -7.45 4.02
CA ASP A 44 -2.33 -8.14 5.14
C ASP A 44 -1.43 -7.17 5.91
N ALA A 45 -1.69 -7.06 7.21
CA ALA A 45 -0.97 -6.16 8.10
C ALA A 45 -0.75 -6.78 9.48
N GLU A 46 0.37 -6.42 10.10
CA GLU A 46 0.73 -6.85 11.45
C GLU A 46 1.04 -5.64 12.34
N TRP A 47 0.62 -5.72 13.60
CA TRP A 47 0.99 -4.73 14.62
C TRP A 47 2.32 -5.13 15.27
N ARG A 48 3.38 -4.38 15.01
CA ARG A 48 4.73 -4.62 15.55
C ARG A 48 5.30 -3.31 16.08
N ASP A 49 5.95 -3.36 17.24
CA ASP A 49 6.64 -2.20 17.84
C ASP A 49 5.80 -0.90 17.92
N GLY A 50 4.49 -1.03 18.13
CA GLY A 50 3.59 0.12 18.28
C GLY A 50 3.13 0.77 16.97
N GLN A 51 3.29 0.10 15.83
CA GLN A 51 2.80 0.55 14.53
C GLN A 51 2.27 -0.59 13.66
N TRP A 52 1.38 -0.26 12.72
CA TRP A 52 0.96 -1.18 11.67
C TRP A 52 2.03 -1.28 10.58
N LEU A 53 2.37 -2.50 10.22
CA LEU A 53 3.22 -2.83 9.08
C LEU A 53 2.41 -3.66 8.08
N ILE A 54 2.38 -3.21 6.83
CA ILE A 54 1.63 -3.79 5.72
C ILE A 54 2.57 -4.64 4.88
N GLU A 55 2.15 -5.85 4.50
CA GLU A 55 2.93 -6.69 3.61
C GLU A 55 2.91 -6.12 2.18
N LYS A 56 4.08 -5.88 1.60
CA LYS A 56 4.25 -5.31 0.26
C LYS A 56 3.57 -6.15 -0.82
N GLN A 57 3.64 -7.48 -0.71
CA GLN A 57 3.03 -8.39 -1.68
C GLN A 57 1.51 -8.23 -1.67
N SER A 58 0.88 -8.32 -0.49
CA SER A 58 -0.55 -8.11 -0.32
C SER A 58 -1.02 -6.74 -0.86
N LEU A 59 -0.24 -5.68 -0.62
CA LEU A 59 -0.53 -4.35 -1.19
C LEU A 59 -0.43 -4.31 -2.72
N SER A 60 0.53 -5.02 -3.33
CA SER A 60 0.63 -5.10 -4.79
C SER A 60 -0.53 -5.86 -5.42
N GLU A 61 -0.95 -6.97 -4.81
CA GLU A 61 -2.11 -7.76 -5.26
C GLU A 61 -3.40 -6.94 -5.15
N PHE A 62 -3.56 -6.18 -4.06
CA PHE A 62 -4.66 -5.22 -3.94
C PHE A 62 -4.65 -4.17 -5.06
N GLN A 63 -3.49 -3.60 -5.36
CA GLN A 63 -3.35 -2.63 -6.46
C GLN A 63 -3.73 -3.21 -7.82
N GLU A 64 -3.31 -4.46 -8.11
CA GLU A 64 -3.67 -5.15 -9.34
C GLU A 64 -5.20 -5.37 -9.43
N SER A 65 -5.84 -5.78 -8.33
CA SER A 65 -7.29 -5.96 -8.28
C SER A 65 -8.08 -4.67 -8.54
N LEU A 66 -7.55 -3.51 -8.14
CA LEU A 66 -8.17 -2.21 -8.44
C LEU A 66 -8.18 -1.90 -9.93
N PHE A 67 -7.16 -2.34 -10.68
CA PHE A 67 -7.10 -2.14 -12.13
C PHE A 67 -8.05 -3.07 -12.87
N GLU A 68 -8.26 -4.30 -12.38
CA GLU A 68 -9.23 -5.24 -12.98
C GLU A 68 -10.67 -4.71 -12.95
N VAL A 69 -11.05 -3.93 -11.92
CA VAL A 69 -12.38 -3.32 -11.80
C VAL A 69 -12.60 -2.16 -12.79
N ILE A 70 -11.53 -1.58 -13.33
CA ILE A 70 -11.61 -0.39 -14.21
C ILE A 70 -11.71 -0.78 -15.70
N ASP A 71 -11.33 -2.02 -16.06
CA ASP A 71 -11.34 -2.52 -17.44
C ASP A 71 -12.66 -3.23 -17.87
N ASP A 72 -13.70 -3.22 -17.01
CA ASP A 72 -15.06 -3.72 -17.27
C ASP A 72 -16.11 -2.57 -17.29
#